data_AF-A0A8J3PXT5-F1
#
_entry.id   AF-A0A8J3PXT5-F1
#
_cell.length_a   1.000
_cell.length_b   1.000
_cell.length_c   1.000
_cell.angle_alpha   90.00
_cell.angle_beta   90.00
_cell.angle_gamma   90.00
#
_symmetry.space_group_name_H-M   'P 1'
#
loop_
_entity.id
_entity.type
_entity.pdbx_description
1 polymer ?
#
loop_
_entity_poly.entity_id
_entity_poly.type
_entity_poly.pdbx_seq_one_letter_code
_entity_poly.pdbx_strand_id
1 'polypeptide(L)' 'MFQDNHASQGVSRKLGYEYDGISVDARGDEAVVSDRLRLTRERWLQEKRPAVRVDGTAACRPLFGL' A
#
# COMPACT_ATOMS: atom_id res chain seq x y z
N MET A 1 4.42 2.63 -7.88
CA MET A 1 5.49 1.77 -7.36
C MET A 1 6.37 1.37 -8.53
N PHE A 2 7.62 1.82 -8.56
CA PHE A 2 8.50 1.50 -9.69
C PHE A 2 8.64 -0.01 -9.88
N GLN A 3 8.60 -0.44 -11.14
CA GLN A 3 8.58 -1.85 -11.52
C GLN A 3 9.91 -2.56 -11.20
N ASP A 4 11.01 -1.81 -11.19
CA ASP A 4 12.35 -2.26 -10.81
C ASP A 4 12.59 -2.33 -9.29
N ASN A 5 11.70 -1.76 -8.47
CA ASN A 5 11.76 -1.90 -7.01
C ASN A 5 11.16 -3.25 -6.58
N HIS A 6 11.89 -4.33 -6.87
CA HIS A 6 11.47 -5.71 -6.60
C HIS A 6 11.18 -5.97 -5.12
N ALA A 7 11.88 -5.31 -4.19
CA ALA A 7 11.69 -5.49 -2.76
C ALA A 7 10.31 -5.04 -2.31
N SER A 8 9.95 -3.79 -2.62
CA SER A 8 8.66 -3.24 -2.24
C SER A 8 7.51 -3.92 -3.03
N GLN A 9 7.75 -4.31 -4.29
CA GLN A 9 6.82 -5.12 -5.07
C GLN A 9 6.53 -6.47 -4.40
N GLY A 10 7.56 -7.12 -3.86
CA GLY A 10 7.42 -8.36 -3.09
C GLY A 10 6.58 -8.20 -1.83
N VAL A 11 6.78 -7.11 -1.08
CA VAL A 11 5.96 -6.80 0.11
C VAL A 11 4.50 -6.60 -0.27
N SER A 12 4.22 -5.85 -1.33
CA SER A 12 2.86 -5.56 -1.78
C SER A 12 2.12 -6.85 -2.16
N ARG A 13 2.76 -7.73 -2.94
CA ARG A 13 2.23 -9.06 -3.27
C ARG A 13 1.98 -9.90 -2.03
N LYS A 14 2.94 -9.96 -1.09
CA LYS A 14 2.80 -10.72 0.16
C LYS A 14 1.64 -10.22 1.03
N LEU A 15 1.33 -8.93 0.98
CA LEU A 15 0.24 -8.32 1.73
C LEU A 15 -1.12 -8.36 1.00
N GLY A 16 -1.18 -8.93 -0.21
CA GLY A 16 -2.41 -9.08 -0.98
C GLY A 16 -2.86 -7.83 -1.72
N TYR A 17 -1.97 -6.88 -1.98
CA TYR A 17 -2.28 -5.76 -2.89
C TYR A 17 -2.46 -6.29 -4.31
N GLU A 18 -3.43 -5.74 -5.03
CA GLU A 18 -3.73 -6.05 -6.42
C GLU A 18 -3.29 -4.90 -7.33
N TYR A 19 -2.94 -5.23 -8.57
CA TYR A 19 -2.65 -4.25 -9.60
C TYR A 19 -3.92 -3.47 -9.98
N ASP A 20 -3.81 -2.14 -10.02
CA ASP A 20 -4.92 -1.22 -10.26
C ASP A 20 -4.55 -0.15 -11.30
N GLY A 21 -3.62 -0.45 -12.20
CA GLY A 21 -3.18 0.42 -13.29
C GLY A 21 -1.74 0.91 -13.14
N ILE A 22 -1.39 1.97 -13.86
CA ILE A 22 -0.05 2.58 -13.82
C ILE A 22 -0.11 4.08 -13.52
N SER A 23 1.03 4.61 -13.07
CA SER A 23 1.40 6.02 -13.22
C SER A 23 2.69 6.13 -14.04
N VAL A 24 2.94 7.32 -14.60
CA VAL A 24 4.24 7.68 -15.18
C VAL A 24 4.79 8.79 -14.31
N ASP A 25 5.91 8.51 -13.66
CA ASP A 25 6.53 9.42 -12.70
C ASP A 25 7.88 9.90 -13.23
N ALA A 26 8.25 11.14 -12.92
CA ALA A 26 9.59 11.63 -13.19
C ALA A 26 10.56 11.11 -12.12
N ARG A 27 11.65 10.46 -12.55
CA ARG A 27 12.77 10.02 -11.71
C ARG A 27 14.03 10.73 -12.19
N GLY A 28 14.24 11.95 -11.70
CA GLY A 28 15.18 12.88 -12.31
C GLY A 28 14.67 13.30 -13.69
N ASP A 29 15.52 13.17 -14.71
CA ASP A 29 15.18 13.51 -16.09
C ASP A 29 14.53 12.34 -16.86
N GLU A 30 14.36 11.18 -16.21
CA GLU A 30 13.76 9.98 -16.80
C GLU A 30 12.25 9.89 -16.45
N ALA A 31 11.41 9.61 -17.45
CA ALA A 31 10.02 9.21 -17.22
C ALA A 31 9.93 7.69 -17.02
N VAL A 32 9.46 7.25 -15.86
CA VAL A 32 9.45 5.84 -15.46
C VAL A 32 8.03 5.39 -15.16
N VAL A 33 7.68 4.17 -15.59
CA VAL A 33 6.39 3.55 -15.28
C VAL A 33 6.40 2.96 -13.88
N SER A 34 5.32 3.25 -13.15
CA SER A 34 5.04 2.75 -11.82
C SER A 34 3.75 1.94 -11.85
N ASP A 35 3.72 0.81 -11.15
CA ASP A 35 2.47 0.11 -10.88
C ASP A 35 1.67 0.87 -9.81
N ARG A 36 0.39 1.09 -10.06
CA ARG A 36 -0.59 1.49 -9.05
C ARG A 36 -1.15 0.23 -8.44
N LEU A 37 -1.13 0.16 -7.12
CA LEU A 37 -1.58 -1.01 -6.36
C LEU A 37 -2.70 -0.62 -5.41
N ARG A 38 -3.68 -1.51 -5.23
CA ARG A 38 -4.85 -1.31 -4.37
C ARG A 38 -5.04 -2.50 -3.44
N LEU A 39 -5.34 -2.22 -2.18
CA LEU A 39 -5.77 -3.22 -1.20
C LEU A 39 -7.14 -2.82 -0.69
N THR A 40 -8.17 -3.58 -1.06
CA THR A 40 -9.53 -3.35 -0.52
C THR A 40 -9.65 -3.89 0.89
N ARG A 41 -10.70 -3.50 1.62
CA ARG A 41 -10.99 -4.03 2.95
C ARG A 41 -11.28 -5.54 2.89
N GLU A 42 -11.98 -5.99 1.86
CA GLU A 42 -12.35 -7.39 1.65
C GLU A 42 -11.08 -8.23 1.43
N ARG A 43 -10.18 -7.78 0.55
CA ARG A 43 -8.87 -8.41 0.35
C ARG A 43 -8.03 -8.38 1.62
N TRP A 44 -8.06 -7.27 2.36
CA TRP A 44 -7.35 -7.16 3.62
C TRP A 44 -7.80 -8.23 4.62
N LEU A 45 -9.11 -8.50 4.73
CA LEU A 45 -9.69 -9.48 5.65
C LEU A 45 -9.45 -10.95 5.24
N GLN A 46 -9.21 -11.23 3.96
CA GLN A 46 -8.98 -12.59 3.45
C GLN A 46 -7.57 -13.11 3.73
N GLU A 47 -6.59 -12.20 3.84
CA GLU A 47 -5.19 -12.57 4.02
C GLU A 47 -4.83 -12.87 5.49
N LYS A 48 -3.98 -13.87 5.72
CA LYS A 48 -3.43 -14.15 7.05
C LYS A 48 -2.46 -13.04 7.45
N ARG A 49 -2.76 -12.33 8.54
CA ARG A 49 -1.97 -11.19 9.03
C ARG A 49 -1.44 -11.42 10.44
N PRO A 50 -0.27 -10.86 10.79
CA PRO A 50 0.19 -10.80 12.17
C PRO A 50 -0.81 -10.05 13.05
N ALA A 51 -0.93 -10.45 14.31
CA ALA A 51 -1.68 -9.68 15.29
C ALA A 51 -1.00 -8.32 15.50
N VAL A 52 -1.79 -7.24 15.42
CA VAL A 52 -1.35 -5.87 15.64
C VAL A 52 -2.17 -5.28 16.77
N ARG A 53 -1.50 -4.70 17.77
CA ARG A 53 -2.13 -3.96 18.87
C ARG A 53 -1.91 -2.47 18.65
N VAL A 54 -2.96 -1.68 18.82
CA VAL A 54 -2.92 -0.23 18.72
C VAL A 54 -3.54 0.39 19.97
N ASP A 55 -2.75 1.11 20.75
CA ASP A 55 -3.17 1.78 21.98
C ASP A 55 -3.18 3.30 21.79
N GLY A 56 -3.84 4.04 22.69
CA GLY A 56 -3.84 5.51 22.68
C GLY A 56 -4.66 6.17 21.56
N THR A 57 -5.43 5.41 20.77
CA THR A 57 -6.16 5.95 19.61
C THR A 57 -7.27 6.93 19.99
N ALA A 58 -7.85 6.82 21.18
CA ALA A 58 -8.99 7.63 21.61
C ALA A 58 -8.71 9.14 21.53
N ALA A 59 -7.54 9.60 21.98
CA ALA A 59 -7.15 11.01 21.93
C ALA A 59 -6.91 11.52 20.50
N CYS A 60 -6.58 10.62 19.56
CA CYS A 60 -6.27 10.97 18.18
C CYS A 60 -7.49 10.98 17.26
N ARG A 61 -8.58 10.26 17.59
CA ARG A 61 -9.77 10.12 16.73
C ARG A 61 -10.35 11.46 16.22
N PRO A 62 -10.48 12.52 17.05
CA PRO A 62 -11.03 13.79 16.58
C PRO A 62 -10.18 14.44 15.47
N LEU A 63 -8.87 14.17 15.42
CA LEU A 63 -7.98 14.69 14.39
C LEU A 63 -8.25 14.08 13.00
N PHE A 64 -8.98 12.96 12.94
CA PHE A 64 -9.32 12.23 11.71
C PHE A 64 -10.83 12.25 11.41
N GLY A 65 -11.61 13.07 12.12
CA GLY A 65 -13.07 13.16 11.94
C GLY A 65 -13.85 11.94 12.44
N LEU A 66 -13.28 11.20 13.40
CA LEU A 66 -13.85 10.00 14.03
C LEU A 66 -14.30 10.22 15.46
#